data_AF-A0A927F6G2-F1
#
_entry.id   AF-A0A927F6G2-F1
#
_cell.length_a   1.000
_cell.length_b   1.000
_cell.length_c   1.000
_cell.angle_alpha   90.00
_cell.angle_beta   90.00
_cell.angle_gamma   90.00
#
_symmetry.space_group_name_H-M   'P 1'
#
loop_
_entity.id
_entity.type
_entity.pdbx_description
1 polymer ?
#
loop_
_entity_poly.entity_id
_entity_poly.type
_entity_poly.pdbx_seq_one_letter_code
_entity_poly.pdbx_strand_id
1 'polypeptide(L)'
;MQLAAIIVTLSLTAVGLALITRAVVQIVRFMKLGGPVPAGLRTDDPKARTATLAREFLGHTRMNKWGVIGVAHWFVAIGFLTLPPTIINAYGQLFQADWTLPVLGGWLPYELYIEFIGLMTTLG
;
A
#
# COMPACT_ATOMS: atom_id res chain seq x y z
N MET A 1 -4.67 -28.98 5.06
CA MET A 1 -4.19 -27.66 5.54
C MET A 1 -5.01 -26.47 5.04
N GLN A 2 -5.77 -26.59 3.94
CA GLN A 2 -6.56 -25.46 3.38
C GLN A 2 -7.54 -24.83 4.39
N LEU A 3 -8.32 -25.63 5.11
CA LEU A 3 -9.25 -25.12 6.12
C LEU A 3 -8.54 -24.29 7.20
N ALA A 4 -7.36 -24.75 7.65
CA ALA A 4 -6.56 -24.01 8.62
C ALA A 4 -6.08 -22.67 8.03
N ALA A 5 -5.62 -22.64 6.78
CA ALA A 5 -5.20 -21.41 6.10
C ALA A 5 -6.35 -20.41 5.96
N ILE A 6 -7.55 -20.87 5.59
CA ILE A 6 -8.76 -20.04 5.52
C ILE A 6 -9.08 -19.46 6.89
N ILE A 7 -9.20 -20.30 7.92
CA ILE A 7 -9.59 -19.87 9.27
C ILE A 7 -8.60 -18.85 9.82
N VAL A 8 -7.29 -19.14 9.76
CA VAL A 8 -6.26 -18.26 10.29
C VAL A 8 -6.24 -16.94 9.54
N THR A 9 -6.22 -16.97 8.21
CA THR A 9 -6.12 -15.75 7.40
C THR A 9 -7.34 -14.85 7.61
N LEU A 10 -8.55 -15.39 7.47
CA LEU A 10 -9.78 -14.59 7.63
C LEU A 10 -9.95 -14.05 9.05
N SER A 11 -9.56 -14.83 10.07
CA SER A 11 -9.63 -14.39 11.47
C SER A 11 -8.66 -13.23 11.74
N LEU A 12 -7.40 -13.36 11.30
CA LEU A 12 -6.40 -12.29 11.46
C LEU A 12 -6.81 -11.03 10.69
N THR A 13 -7.36 -11.19 9.49
CA THR A 13 -7.85 -10.07 8.69
C THR A 13 -9.03 -9.37 9.36
N ALA A 14 -9.99 -10.11 9.89
CA ALA A 14 -11.13 -9.54 10.62
C ALA A 14 -10.65 -8.73 11.83
N VAL A 15 -9.73 -9.29 12.63
CA VAL A 15 -9.13 -8.58 13.78
C VAL A 15 -8.36 -7.34 13.33
N GLY A 16 -7.53 -7.46 12.30
CA GLY A 16 -6.76 -6.35 11.74
C GLY A 16 -7.66 -5.21 11.26
N LEU A 17 -8.74 -5.53 10.54
CA LEU A 17 -9.74 -4.57 10.08
C LEU A 17 -10.48 -3.89 11.24
N ALA A 18 -10.81 -4.63 12.30
CA ALA A 18 -11.42 -4.05 13.49
C ALA A 18 -10.48 -3.06 14.19
N LEU A 19 -9.21 -3.43 14.36
CA LEU A 19 -8.20 -2.58 15.01
C LEU A 19 -7.86 -1.34 14.17
N ILE A 20 -7.65 -1.47 12.86
CA ILE A 20 -7.34 -0.33 11.99
C ILE A 20 -8.55 0.62 11.92
N THR A 21 -9.77 0.10 11.85
CA THR A 21 -10.99 0.92 11.86
C THR A 21 -11.09 1.70 13.16
N ARG A 22 -10.86 1.05 14.31
CA ARG A 22 -10.84 1.73 15.62
C ARG A 22 -9.80 2.84 15.65
N ALA A 23 -8.57 2.57 15.18
CA ALA A 23 -7.49 3.56 15.16
C ALA A 23 -7.83 4.75 14.25
N VAL A 24 -8.34 4.51 13.04
CA VAL A 24 -8.76 5.57 12.11
C VAL A 24 -9.87 6.42 12.73
N VAL A 25 -10.87 5.81 13.35
CA VAL A 25 -11.95 6.54 14.05
C VAL A 25 -11.38 7.42 15.16
N GLN A 26 -10.42 6.92 15.95
CA GLN A 26 -9.77 7.70 17.00
C GLN A 26 -8.99 8.90 16.42
N ILE A 27 -8.21 8.69 15.35
CA ILE A 27 -7.46 9.74 14.67
C ILE A 27 -8.41 10.80 14.11
N VAL A 28 -9.50 10.40 13.44
CA VAL A 28 -10.49 11.34 12.89
C VAL A 28 -11.19 12.12 14.00
N ARG A 29 -11.57 11.47 15.12
CA ARG A 29 -12.15 12.17 16.27
C ARG A 29 -11.17 13.20 16.85
N PHE A 30 -9.90 12.83 16.98
CA PHE A 30 -8.86 13.73 17.47
C PHE A 30 -8.66 14.93 16.53
N MET A 31 -8.54 14.71 15.21
CA MET A 31 -8.41 15.79 14.23
C MET A 31 -9.59 16.77 14.27
N LYS A 32 -10.81 16.28 14.52
CA LYS A 32 -12.01 17.12 14.65
C LYS A 32 -12.04 18.01 15.89
N LEU A 33 -11.15 17.80 16.86
CA LEU A 33 -10.98 18.72 18.00
C LEU A 33 -10.23 20.00 17.61
N GLY A 34 -9.52 19.99 16.47
CA GLY A 34 -8.79 21.17 15.98
C GLY A 34 -9.72 22.28 15.47
N GLY A 35 -9.21 23.51 15.50
CA GLY A 35 -9.88 24.66 14.89
C GLY A 35 -9.85 24.64 13.35
N PRO A 36 -10.65 25.48 12.68
CA PRO A 36 -10.63 25.59 11.23
C PRO A 36 -9.24 26.01 10.74
N VAL A 37 -8.83 25.48 9.59
CA VAL A 37 -7.59 25.89 8.93
C VAL A 37 -7.72 27.35 8.52
N PRO A 38 -6.82 28.25 8.95
CA PRO A 38 -6.84 29.64 8.52
C PRO A 38 -6.82 29.77 6.99
N ALA A 39 -7.58 30.73 6.47
CA ALA A 39 -7.64 31.00 5.04
C ALA A 39 -6.24 31.32 4.50
N GLY A 40 -5.90 30.73 3.34
CA GLY A 40 -4.61 30.95 2.68
C GLY A 40 -3.44 30.07 3.16
N LEU A 41 -3.63 29.16 4.13
CA LEU A 41 -2.53 28.30 4.60
C LEU A 41 -2.42 26.95 3.87
N ARG A 42 -3.54 26.28 3.59
CA ARG A 42 -3.51 24.87 3.09
C ARG A 42 -4.59 24.51 2.08
N THR A 43 -5.62 25.33 1.95
CA THR A 43 -6.83 25.05 1.15
C THR A 43 -6.98 25.96 -0.08
N ASP A 44 -5.97 26.79 -0.35
CA ASP A 44 -5.91 27.80 -1.40
C ASP A 44 -5.65 27.22 -2.80
N ASP A 45 -4.70 26.30 -2.95
CA ASP A 45 -4.42 25.63 -4.24
C ASP A 45 -4.35 24.10 -4.12
N PRO A 46 -5.50 23.40 -4.09
CA PRO A 46 -5.51 21.94 -3.97
C PRO A 46 -4.90 21.24 -5.19
N LYS A 47 -4.92 21.85 -6.38
CA LYS A 47 -4.40 21.25 -7.61
C LYS A 47 -2.87 21.21 -7.59
N ALA A 48 -2.23 22.36 -7.36
CA ALA A 48 -0.77 22.43 -7.29
C ALA A 48 -0.22 21.55 -6.15
N ARG A 49 -0.93 21.51 -5.01
CA ARG A 49 -0.54 20.66 -3.87
C ARG A 49 -0.63 19.17 -4.18
N THR A 50 -1.70 18.74 -4.86
CA THR A 50 -1.85 17.32 -5.26
C THR A 50 -0.81 16.93 -6.30
N ALA A 51 -0.54 17.79 -7.29
CA ALA A 51 0.50 17.55 -8.28
C ALA A 51 1.90 17.48 -7.64
N THR A 52 2.18 18.37 -6.67
CA THR A 52 3.43 18.35 -5.91
C THR A 52 3.56 17.07 -5.10
N LEU A 53 2.50 16.65 -4.40
CA LEU A 53 2.47 15.39 -3.66
C LEU A 53 2.79 14.21 -4.58
N ALA A 54 2.08 14.09 -5.71
CA ALA A 54 2.29 13.00 -6.65
C ALA A 54 3.74 12.96 -7.16
N ARG A 55 4.30 14.12 -7.52
CA ARG A 55 5.69 14.24 -7.98
C ARG A 55 6.69 13.83 -6.90
N GLU A 56 6.53 14.34 -5.69
CA GLU A 56 7.46 14.08 -4.59
C GLU A 56 7.35 12.64 -4.06
N PHE A 57 6.14 12.09 -4.06
CA PHE A 57 5.88 10.72 -3.66
C PHE A 57 6.40 9.71 -4.67
N LEU A 58 5.98 9.79 -5.95
CA LEU A 58 6.41 8.83 -6.96
C LEU A 58 7.91 8.95 -7.27
N GLY A 59 8.43 10.19 -7.31
CA GLY A 59 9.84 10.44 -7.57
C GLY A 59 10.75 10.27 -6.36
N HIS A 60 10.21 10.08 -5.15
CA HIS A 60 10.95 10.06 -3.89
C HIS A 60 11.99 11.20 -3.75
N THR A 61 11.71 12.37 -4.32
CA THR A 61 12.71 13.41 -4.57
C THR A 61 13.38 13.94 -3.30
N ARG A 62 12.67 13.90 -2.17
CA ARG A 62 13.21 14.26 -0.85
C ARG A 62 14.02 13.14 -0.21
N MET A 63 13.60 11.88 -0.36
CA MET A 63 14.30 10.73 0.23
C MET A 63 15.54 10.34 -0.58
N ASN A 64 15.53 10.52 -1.90
CA ASN A 64 16.69 10.25 -2.77
C ASN A 64 17.90 11.15 -2.49
N LYS A 65 17.75 12.23 -1.71
CA LYS A 65 18.87 13.02 -1.18
C LYS A 65 19.77 12.21 -0.22
N TRP A 66 19.29 11.07 0.27
CA TRP A 66 19.97 10.16 1.18
C TRP A 66 20.68 9.02 0.43
N GLY A 67 20.88 9.17 -0.89
CA GLY A 67 21.64 8.24 -1.72
C GLY A 67 20.98 6.86 -1.79
N VAL A 68 21.76 5.83 -1.43
CA VAL A 68 21.33 4.41 -1.51
C VAL A 68 20.09 4.14 -0.66
N ILE A 69 19.98 4.74 0.53
CA ILE A 69 18.82 4.56 1.42
C ILE A 69 17.54 5.07 0.76
N GLY A 70 17.62 6.17 0.00
CA GLY A 70 16.47 6.71 -0.71
C GLY A 70 15.98 5.79 -1.82
N VAL A 71 16.91 5.18 -2.56
CA VAL A 71 16.61 4.19 -3.59
C VAL A 71 16.02 2.92 -2.98
N ALA A 72 16.60 2.43 -1.89
CA ALA A 72 16.11 1.29 -1.13
C ALA A 72 14.66 1.50 -0.66
N HIS A 73 14.39 2.63 0.01
CA HIS A 73 13.05 3.00 0.46
C HIS A 73 12.06 3.18 -0.71
N TRP A 74 12.52 3.66 -1.86
CA TRP A 74 11.69 3.76 -3.05
C TRP A 74 11.16 2.39 -3.50
N PHE A 75 12.01 1.36 -3.51
CA PHE A 75 11.56 0.00 -3.82
C PHE A 75 10.53 -0.52 -2.82
N VAL A 76 10.73 -0.29 -1.52
CA VAL A 76 9.75 -0.65 -0.49
C VAL A 76 8.42 0.06 -0.72
N ALA A 77 8.43 1.34 -1.08
CA ALA A 77 7.23 2.11 -1.36
C ALA A 77 6.48 1.60 -2.61
N ILE A 78 7.19 1.30 -3.70
CA ILE A 78 6.60 0.70 -4.89
C ILE A 78 6.06 -0.70 -4.58
N GLY A 79 6.83 -1.52 -3.86
CA GLY A 79 6.39 -2.84 -3.41
C GLY A 79 5.09 -2.78 -2.61
N PHE A 80 4.97 -1.83 -1.69
CA PHE A 80 3.73 -1.61 -0.95
C PHE A 80 2.54 -1.28 -1.86
N LEU A 81 2.75 -0.46 -2.91
CA LEU A 81 1.72 -0.15 -3.91
C LEU A 81 1.39 -1.33 -4.83
N THR A 82 2.33 -2.26 -5.00
CA THR A 82 2.16 -3.50 -5.78
C THR A 82 1.45 -4.59 -4.97
N LEU A 83 1.38 -4.51 -3.63
CA LEU A 83 0.75 -5.52 -2.78
C LEU A 83 -0.74 -5.79 -3.05
N PRO A 84 -1.62 -4.81 -3.36
CA PRO A 84 -3.05 -5.08 -3.49
C PRO A 84 -3.40 -6.22 -4.47
N PRO A 85 -2.91 -6.24 -5.74
CA PRO A 85 -3.22 -7.34 -6.63
C PRO A 85 -2.60 -8.68 -6.18
N THR A 86 -1.41 -8.69 -5.57
CA THR A 86 -0.80 -9.94 -5.07
C THR A 86 -1.53 -10.50 -3.85
N ILE A 87 -2.03 -9.63 -2.96
CA ILE A 87 -2.89 -10.02 -1.85
C ILE A 87 -4.20 -10.59 -2.39
N ILE A 88 -4.87 -9.93 -3.33
CA ILE A 88 -6.10 -10.45 -3.95
C ILE A 88 -5.86 -11.86 -4.52
N ASN A 89 -4.72 -12.08 -5.17
CA ASN A 89 -4.29 -13.39 -5.63
C ASN A 89 -4.17 -14.42 -4.52
N ALA A 90 -3.45 -14.08 -3.44
CA ALA A 90 -3.29 -14.97 -2.29
C ALA A 90 -4.63 -15.31 -1.62
N TYR A 91 -5.58 -14.37 -1.57
CA TYR A 91 -6.92 -14.64 -1.03
C TYR A 91 -7.72 -15.61 -1.90
N GLY A 92 -7.67 -15.48 -3.23
CA GLY A 92 -8.28 -16.46 -4.13
C GLY A 92 -7.71 -17.86 -3.91
N GLN A 93 -6.37 -17.93 -3.72
CA GLN A 93 -5.64 -19.16 -3.47
C GLN A 93 -6.02 -19.87 -2.16
N LEU A 94 -6.65 -19.18 -1.20
CA LEU A 94 -7.21 -19.83 -0.01
C LEU A 94 -8.35 -20.80 -0.37
N PHE A 95 -9.13 -20.49 -1.41
CA PHE A 95 -10.31 -21.26 -1.79
C PHE A 95 -10.05 -22.19 -2.98
N GLN A 96 -9.21 -21.76 -3.90
CA GLN A 96 -8.82 -22.53 -5.08
C GLN A 96 -7.32 -22.35 -5.32
N ALA A 97 -6.53 -23.40 -5.13
CA ALA A 97 -5.06 -23.30 -5.09
C ALA A 97 -4.43 -22.73 -6.37
N ASP A 98 -5.04 -23.00 -7.53
CA ASP A 98 -4.62 -22.51 -8.85
C ASP A 98 -5.30 -21.21 -9.25
N TRP A 99 -6.01 -20.53 -8.34
CA TRP A 99 -6.64 -19.26 -8.63
C TRP A 99 -5.60 -18.20 -8.98
N THR A 100 -5.88 -17.48 -10.06
CA THR A 100 -5.09 -16.32 -10.49
C THR A 100 -5.99 -15.14 -10.82
N LEU A 101 -5.43 -13.93 -10.79
CA LEU A 101 -6.13 -12.72 -11.24
C LEU A 101 -6.69 -12.90 -12.67
N PRO A 102 -7.96 -12.56 -12.95
CA PRO A 102 -8.60 -12.83 -14.25
C PRO A 102 -7.91 -12.20 -15.47
N VAL A 103 -7.22 -11.07 -15.30
CA VAL A 103 -6.56 -10.32 -16.38
C VAL A 103 -5.05 -10.39 -16.30
N LEU A 104 -4.49 -10.46 -15.09
CA LEU A 104 -3.04 -10.37 -14.84
C LEU A 104 -2.39 -11.74 -14.59
N GLY A 105 -3.16 -12.75 -14.22
CA GLY A 105 -2.65 -14.10 -13.96
C GLY A 105 -2.09 -14.75 -15.21
N GLY A 106 -0.89 -15.35 -15.14
CA GLY A 106 -0.23 -15.96 -16.28
C GLY A 106 0.39 -14.95 -17.25
N TRP A 107 0.24 -13.64 -17.01
CA TRP A 107 0.82 -12.62 -17.87
C TRP A 107 2.28 -12.37 -17.48
N LEU A 108 3.20 -13.00 -18.20
CA LEU A 108 4.64 -13.01 -17.92
C LEU A 108 5.23 -11.63 -17.54
N PRO A 109 4.92 -10.50 -18.23
CA PRO A 109 5.43 -9.20 -17.83
C PRO A 109 5.02 -8.77 -16.41
N TYR A 110 3.79 -9.09 -15.99
CA TYR A 110 3.33 -8.81 -14.64
C TYR A 110 3.99 -9.72 -13.62
N GLU A 111 4.16 -11.02 -13.93
CA GLU A 111 4.82 -11.98 -13.04
C GLU A 111 6.29 -11.61 -12.80
N LEU A 112 7.03 -11.29 -13.87
CA LEU A 112 8.41 -10.80 -13.74
C LEU A 112 8.49 -9.48 -12.96
N TYR A 113 7.51 -8.59 -13.15
CA TYR A 113 7.44 -7.33 -12.42
C TYR A 113 7.26 -7.55 -10.91
N ILE A 114 6.32 -8.41 -10.48
CA ILE A 114 6.09 -8.66 -9.06
C ILE A 114 7.25 -9.43 -8.41
N GLU A 115 7.92 -10.33 -9.13
CA GLU A 115 9.13 -11.01 -8.64
C GLU A 115 10.28 -10.01 -8.43
N PHE A 116 10.52 -9.16 -9.43
CA PHE A 116 11.57 -8.14 -9.35
C PHE A 116 11.31 -7.16 -8.20
N ILE A 117 10.09 -6.61 -8.11
CA ILE A 117 9.73 -5.66 -7.05
C ILE A 117 9.74 -6.35 -5.68
N GLY A 118 9.30 -7.59 -5.57
CA GLY A 118 9.37 -8.37 -4.34
C GLY A 118 10.80 -8.58 -3.85
N LEU A 119 11.71 -8.94 -4.77
CA LEU A 119 13.13 -9.07 -4.47
C LEU A 119 13.73 -7.72 -4.02
N MET A 120 13.49 -6.65 -4.78
CA MET A 120 14.05 -5.33 -4.45
C MET A 120 13.48 -4.75 -3.15
N THR A 121 12.21 -5.03 -2.84
CA THR A 121 11.59 -4.67 -1.54
C THR A 121 12.23 -5.42 -0.37
N THR A 122 12.67 -6.65 -0.59
CA THR A 122 13.35 -7.45 0.45
C THR A 122 14.79 -6.96 0.69
N LEU A 123 15.44 -6.46 -0.37
CA LEU A 123 16.81 -5.94 -0.30
C LEU A 123 16.89 -4.47 0.16
N GLY A 124 15.83 -3.69 -0.04
CA GLY A 124 15.75 -2.27 0.33
C GLY A 124 15.40 -2.06 1.80
#